data_AF-A0A7Z7LMN3-F1
#
_entry.id   AF-A0A7Z7LMN3-F1
#
_cell.length_a   1.000
_cell.length_b   1.000
_cell.length_c   1.000
_cell.angle_alpha   90.00
_cell.angle_beta   90.00
_cell.angle_gamma   90.00
#
_symmetry.space_group_name_H-M   'P 1'
#
loop_
_entity.id
_entity.type
_entity.pdbx_description
1 polymer ?
#
loop_
_entity_poly.entity_id
_entity_poly.type
_entity_poly.pdbx_seq_one_letter_code
_entity_poly.pdbx_strand_id
1 'polypeptide(L)'
;MIITDLKGEVYKATAGYRKRNGSQVFLFAPGSETTNSYNPLDFVRPERGNRTTDIQNIASILVPENTESENSVWQATAQQVLAGAISYVLESPFYKGRRNLGEINSFFNSGTDLQALMKYIKEKEPYLSKFTMESFNSYLSLSDRAAASALLDIQKAMRPFKNERVVAATNMTDMDLRSMKRRPITIYLAPNITDITLLRPLLTLFVQQVMDILTLDHDPNSVPVYFLLDEFRQLKRMDEIMTKLPYVAGYKIKLAFIIQDLKNLDEIYGETSRHSLLGNCGYQLILGANDQATAEYASRALGKRTIRYQSESRTIELMGLPRRTKVEQIRDRDLMMPQEVRQMPENKMILLVEGQRPIFGEKLRFFKTQPFKEAEAYSQTHIPTVPTVDYLPPKPVPATTPAYANAGQEQAEQAEAIKPASEAKAEEPRAPVQEEAPQEPAPSTSPARVVNPSALASKKVSAGGTPEPAKAAVPAPEKRTTPVSENDIEKAHNDRVSRLREVVEREAEGKSPRKRKSLEELFAATVPDPIMEQAGR
;
A
#
# COMPACT_ATOMS: atom_id res chain seq x y z
N MET A 1 -16.68 -11.02 -0.68
CA MET A 1 -17.00 -9.59 -0.55
C MET A 1 -15.80 -8.90 0.07
N ILE A 2 -15.39 -7.77 -0.49
CA ILE A 2 -14.30 -6.93 0.02
C ILE A 2 -14.89 -5.55 0.26
N ILE A 3 -14.64 -4.99 1.44
CA ILE A 3 -15.20 -3.69 1.85
C ILE A 3 -14.06 -2.81 2.29
N THR A 4 -13.89 -1.64 1.68
CA THR A 4 -13.13 -0.57 2.34
C THR A 4 -14.02 0.06 3.39
N ASP A 5 -13.61 0.00 4.66
CA ASP A 5 -14.40 0.47 5.80
C ASP A 5 -13.53 1.33 6.70
N LEU A 6 -13.32 2.57 6.27
CA LEU A 6 -12.36 3.48 6.91
C LEU A 6 -12.73 3.85 8.34
N LYS A 7 -14.01 3.75 8.70
CA LYS A 7 -14.51 4.03 10.05
C LYS A 7 -14.67 2.77 10.91
N GLY A 8 -14.54 1.59 10.32
CA GLY A 8 -14.81 0.31 10.99
C GLY A 8 -16.28 0.12 11.36
N GLU A 9 -17.19 0.94 10.84
CA GLU A 9 -18.60 0.93 11.20
C GLU A 9 -19.34 -0.20 10.49
N VAL A 10 -18.98 -0.48 9.25
CA VAL A 10 -19.57 -1.55 8.45
C VAL A 10 -19.20 -2.91 9.05
N TYR A 11 -17.95 -3.07 9.50
CA TYR A 11 -17.48 -4.26 10.21
C TYR A 11 -18.33 -4.50 11.46
N LYS A 12 -18.44 -3.51 12.35
CA LYS A 12 -19.24 -3.64 13.59
C LYS A 12 -20.71 -3.97 13.29
N ALA A 13 -21.30 -3.32 12.29
CA ALA A 13 -22.70 -3.48 11.94
C ALA A 13 -23.02 -4.81 11.23
N THR A 14 -22.06 -5.46 10.56
CA THR A 14 -22.38 -6.59 9.66
C THR A 14 -21.55 -7.86 9.85
N ALA A 15 -20.37 -7.79 10.47
CA ALA A 15 -19.45 -8.93 10.56
C ALA A 15 -20.04 -10.15 11.27
N GLY A 16 -20.73 -9.95 12.40
CA GLY A 16 -21.33 -11.04 13.17
C GLY A 16 -22.48 -11.71 12.40
N TYR A 17 -23.33 -10.92 11.75
CA TYR A 17 -24.41 -11.44 10.90
C TYR A 17 -23.89 -12.25 9.72
N ARG A 18 -22.83 -11.76 9.05
CA ARG A 18 -22.21 -12.48 7.93
C ARG A 18 -21.57 -13.79 8.36
N LYS A 19 -20.93 -13.80 9.54
CA LYS A 19 -20.37 -15.04 10.12
C LYS A 19 -21.47 -16.06 10.41
N ARG A 20 -22.59 -15.64 11.00
CA ARG A 20 -23.76 -16.50 11.24
C ARG A 20 -24.32 -17.12 9.95
N ASN A 21 -24.29 -16.36 8.86
CA ASN A 21 -24.77 -16.81 7.54
C ASN A 21 -23.73 -17.61 6.74
N GLY A 22 -22.67 -18.11 7.39
CA GLY A 22 -21.70 -19.01 6.77
C GLY A 22 -20.55 -18.32 6.04
N SER A 23 -20.40 -17.00 6.12
CA SER A 23 -19.21 -16.32 5.60
C SER A 23 -18.03 -16.46 6.55
N GLN A 24 -16.86 -16.77 6.02
CA GLN A 24 -15.62 -16.47 6.75
C GLN A 24 -15.43 -14.95 6.77
N VAL A 25 -15.01 -14.39 7.90
CA VAL A 25 -14.91 -12.94 8.11
C VAL A 25 -13.51 -12.61 8.60
N PHE A 26 -12.84 -11.72 7.87
CA PHE A 26 -11.51 -11.23 8.17
C PHE A 26 -11.52 -9.69 8.29
N LEU A 27 -10.72 -9.17 9.21
CA LEU A 27 -10.49 -7.73 9.40
C LEU A 27 -9.02 -7.44 9.14
N PHE A 28 -8.71 -6.74 8.05
CA PHE A 28 -7.37 -6.21 7.80
C PHE A 28 -7.33 -4.74 8.20
N ALA A 29 -6.71 -4.47 9.33
CA ALA A 29 -6.60 -3.17 9.98
C ALA A 29 -5.11 -2.88 10.32
N PRO A 30 -4.25 -2.67 9.31
CA PRO A 30 -2.83 -2.41 9.55
C PRO A 30 -2.65 -1.18 10.44
N GLY A 31 -1.78 -1.29 11.47
CA GLY A 31 -1.57 -0.25 12.49
C GLY A 31 -2.48 -0.37 13.73
N SER A 32 -3.52 -1.19 13.68
CA SER A 32 -4.37 -1.51 14.83
C SER A 32 -3.71 -2.54 15.77
N GLU A 33 -4.22 -2.64 17.00
CA GLU A 33 -3.83 -3.68 17.97
C GLU A 33 -4.38 -5.06 17.61
N THR A 34 -5.47 -5.09 16.85
CA THR A 34 -6.10 -6.31 16.38
C THR A 34 -6.28 -6.27 14.87
N THR A 35 -5.71 -7.24 14.16
CA THR A 35 -5.85 -7.37 12.71
C THR A 35 -5.50 -8.79 12.27
N ASN A 36 -6.19 -9.29 11.25
CA ASN A 36 -5.69 -10.41 10.46
C ASN A 36 -4.48 -9.98 9.64
N SER A 37 -3.60 -10.92 9.32
CA SER A 37 -2.39 -10.63 8.55
C SER A 37 -2.58 -10.93 7.06
N TYR A 38 -1.94 -10.12 6.22
CA TYR A 38 -1.85 -10.27 4.77
C TYR A 38 -0.44 -9.91 4.31
N ASN A 39 0.29 -10.89 3.77
CA ASN A 39 1.61 -10.68 3.20
C ASN A 39 1.52 -10.67 1.66
N PRO A 40 1.71 -9.51 1.00
CA PRO A 40 1.64 -9.42 -0.46
C PRO A 40 2.60 -10.36 -1.20
N LEU A 41 3.73 -10.70 -0.56
CA LEU A 41 4.76 -11.55 -1.16
C LEU A 41 4.37 -13.03 -1.24
N ASP A 42 3.39 -13.48 -0.44
CA ASP A 42 2.91 -14.88 -0.50
C ASP A 42 2.14 -15.16 -1.80
N PHE A 43 1.63 -14.13 -2.46
CA PHE A 43 0.83 -14.25 -3.69
C PHE A 43 1.63 -14.07 -4.99
N VAL A 44 2.95 -13.85 -4.88
CA VAL A 44 3.84 -13.80 -6.05
C VAL A 44 3.98 -15.20 -6.64
N ARG A 45 3.64 -15.36 -7.92
CA ARG A 45 3.68 -16.66 -8.60
C ARG A 45 5.13 -17.14 -8.78
N PRO A 46 5.39 -18.46 -8.66
CA PRO A 46 6.75 -18.99 -8.75
C PRO A 46 7.27 -19.10 -10.21
N GLU A 47 6.39 -19.14 -11.22
CA GLU A 47 6.83 -19.29 -12.62
C GLU A 47 7.58 -18.05 -13.10
N ARG A 48 8.75 -18.22 -13.73
CA ARG A 48 9.70 -17.12 -14.04
C ARG A 48 9.07 -15.92 -14.76
N GLY A 49 8.18 -16.16 -15.74
CA GLY A 49 7.48 -15.09 -16.46
C GLY A 49 6.51 -14.32 -15.56
N ASN A 50 5.57 -15.04 -14.98
CA ASN A 50 4.55 -14.51 -14.06
C ASN A 50 5.17 -13.78 -12.86
N ARG A 51 6.20 -14.38 -12.25
CA ARG A 51 6.92 -13.86 -11.09
C ARG A 51 7.44 -12.44 -11.33
N THR A 52 8.05 -12.23 -12.49
CA THR A 52 8.67 -10.94 -12.83
C THR A 52 7.60 -9.85 -12.93
N THR A 53 6.50 -10.14 -13.63
CA THR A 53 5.36 -9.23 -13.76
C THR A 53 4.70 -8.94 -12.41
N ASP A 54 4.48 -9.96 -11.57
CA ASP A 54 3.88 -9.79 -10.24
C ASP A 54 4.74 -8.87 -9.35
N ILE A 55 6.07 -9.07 -9.38
CA ILE A 55 7.01 -8.26 -8.60
C ILE A 55 7.05 -6.81 -9.11
N GLN A 56 7.06 -6.62 -10.43
CA GLN A 56 7.00 -5.28 -11.04
C GLN A 56 5.70 -4.55 -10.69
N ASN A 57 4.57 -5.25 -10.72
CA ASN A 57 3.27 -4.68 -10.33
C ASN A 57 3.27 -4.28 -8.85
N ILE A 58 3.81 -5.11 -7.95
CA ILE A 58 3.94 -4.74 -6.54
C ILE A 58 4.80 -3.48 -6.40
N ALA A 59 5.94 -3.40 -7.09
CA ALA A 59 6.83 -2.25 -7.02
C ALA A 59 6.21 -0.96 -7.57
N SER A 60 5.48 -1.01 -8.68
CA SER A 60 4.83 0.16 -9.28
C SER A 60 3.69 0.71 -8.43
N ILE A 61 2.97 -0.15 -7.71
CA ILE A 61 1.92 0.26 -6.77
C ILE A 61 2.53 0.93 -5.52
N LEU A 62 3.63 0.37 -5.00
CA LEU A 62 4.31 0.92 -3.82
C LEU A 62 5.03 2.24 -4.12
N VAL A 63 5.63 2.37 -5.32
CA VAL A 63 6.34 3.57 -5.79
C VAL A 63 5.63 4.11 -7.05
N PRO A 64 4.50 4.82 -6.89
CA PRO A 64 3.74 5.31 -8.04
C PRO A 64 4.53 6.38 -8.81
N GLU A 65 4.58 6.24 -10.13
CA GLU A 65 5.15 7.25 -11.03
C GLU A 65 4.19 8.43 -11.22
N ASN A 66 4.74 9.64 -11.21
CA ASN A 66 4.04 10.84 -11.63
C ASN A 66 4.54 11.23 -13.02
N THR A 67 3.77 10.85 -14.04
CA THR A 67 4.06 11.06 -15.48
C THR A 67 4.22 12.53 -15.88
N GLU A 68 3.80 13.49 -15.04
CA GLU A 68 3.90 14.93 -15.30
C GLU A 68 5.17 15.58 -14.73
N SER A 69 6.04 14.82 -14.06
CA SER A 69 7.23 15.37 -13.38
C SER A 69 8.54 14.85 -13.96
N GLU A 70 9.58 15.68 -13.99
CA GLU A 70 10.97 15.26 -14.30
C GLU A 70 11.48 14.16 -13.33
N ASN A 71 10.81 14.00 -12.19
CA ASN A 71 11.08 12.94 -11.22
C ASN A 71 10.61 11.54 -11.69
N SER A 72 9.85 11.44 -12.78
CA SER A 72 9.35 10.17 -13.33
C SER A 72 10.47 9.17 -13.64
N VAL A 73 11.60 9.64 -14.18
CA VAL A 73 12.77 8.78 -14.49
C VAL A 73 13.37 8.18 -13.22
N TRP A 74 13.46 8.96 -12.14
CA TRP A 74 13.98 8.49 -10.86
C TRP A 74 13.01 7.53 -10.16
N GLN A 75 11.70 7.76 -10.32
CA GLN A 75 10.66 6.87 -9.80
C GLN A 75 10.66 5.52 -10.52
N ALA A 76 10.78 5.49 -11.85
CA ALA A 76 10.95 4.26 -12.61
C ALA A 76 12.20 3.47 -12.17
N THR A 77 13.30 4.19 -11.93
CA THR A 77 14.52 3.59 -11.38
C THR A 77 14.27 3.02 -9.99
N ALA A 78 13.62 3.76 -9.10
CA ALA A 78 13.26 3.30 -7.75
C ALA A 78 12.36 2.05 -7.78
N GLN A 79 11.38 1.98 -8.70
CA GLN A 79 10.56 0.79 -8.92
C GLN A 79 11.42 -0.41 -9.32
N GLN A 80 12.34 -0.25 -10.27
CA GLN A 80 13.21 -1.34 -10.71
C GLN A 80 14.08 -1.88 -9.57
N VAL A 81 14.62 -0.98 -8.75
CA VAL A 81 15.46 -1.34 -7.60
C VAL A 81 14.64 -2.04 -6.52
N LEU A 82 13.44 -1.53 -6.21
CA LEU A 82 12.51 -2.18 -5.28
C LEU A 82 12.10 -3.57 -5.78
N ALA A 83 11.80 -3.70 -7.07
CA ALA A 83 11.50 -4.98 -7.71
C ALA A 83 12.68 -5.97 -7.60
N GLY A 84 13.91 -5.50 -7.82
CA GLY A 84 15.13 -6.29 -7.59
C GLY A 84 15.26 -6.77 -6.15
N ALA A 85 15.01 -5.90 -5.17
CA ALA A 85 15.07 -6.26 -3.75
C ALA A 85 13.95 -7.24 -3.33
N ILE A 86 12.72 -7.07 -3.83
CA ILE A 86 11.63 -8.04 -3.66
C ILE A 86 12.06 -9.40 -4.22
N SER A 87 12.61 -9.41 -5.44
CA SER A 87 13.07 -10.65 -6.08
C SER A 87 14.18 -11.34 -5.28
N TYR A 88 15.14 -10.57 -4.75
CA TYR A 88 16.21 -11.06 -3.90
C TYR A 88 15.69 -11.71 -2.61
N VAL A 89 14.79 -11.03 -1.87
CA VAL A 89 14.20 -11.58 -0.63
C VAL A 89 13.41 -12.86 -0.90
N LEU A 90 12.75 -12.95 -2.06
CA LEU A 90 12.01 -14.14 -2.49
C LEU A 90 12.92 -15.31 -2.91
N GLU A 91 14.10 -15.05 -3.47
CA GLU A 91 15.05 -16.07 -3.94
C GLU A 91 15.98 -16.56 -2.84
N SER A 92 16.55 -15.64 -2.07
CA SER A 92 17.65 -15.93 -1.17
C SER A 92 17.25 -16.92 -0.07
N PRO A 93 18.04 -18.00 0.16
CA PRO A 93 17.81 -18.96 1.23
C PRO A 93 17.83 -18.33 2.62
N PHE A 94 18.60 -17.25 2.81
CA PHE A 94 18.76 -16.57 4.10
C PHE A 94 17.47 -15.88 4.59
N TYR A 95 16.52 -15.62 3.69
CA TYR A 95 15.21 -15.07 4.03
C TYR A 95 14.12 -16.13 4.18
N LYS A 96 14.44 -17.43 4.09
CA LYS A 96 13.45 -18.51 4.27
C LYS A 96 12.72 -18.37 5.61
N GLY A 97 11.39 -18.41 5.56
CA GLY A 97 10.51 -18.22 6.73
C GLY A 97 10.26 -16.76 7.13
N ARG A 98 11.03 -15.79 6.62
CA ARG A 98 10.86 -14.35 6.91
C ARG A 98 10.61 -13.49 5.67
N ARG A 99 10.22 -14.05 4.52
CA ARG A 99 9.91 -13.29 3.29
C ARG A 99 8.66 -12.42 3.48
N ASN A 100 8.83 -11.13 3.75
CA ASN A 100 7.76 -10.14 3.92
C ASN A 100 8.26 -8.72 3.56
N LEU A 101 7.36 -7.74 3.48
CA LEU A 101 7.71 -6.35 3.16
C LEU A 101 8.52 -5.65 4.27
N GLY A 102 8.41 -6.09 5.52
CA GLY A 102 9.23 -5.61 6.63
C GLY A 102 10.72 -5.90 6.42
N GLU A 103 11.08 -7.07 5.90
CA GLU A 103 12.47 -7.41 5.56
C GLU A 103 13.04 -6.54 4.45
N ILE A 104 12.21 -6.20 3.46
CA ILE A 104 12.60 -5.30 2.38
C ILE A 104 12.86 -3.91 2.96
N ASN A 105 12.04 -3.45 3.91
CA ASN A 105 12.30 -2.20 4.63
C ASN A 105 13.63 -2.27 5.39
N SER A 106 13.90 -3.36 6.11
CA SER A 106 15.17 -3.56 6.80
C SER A 106 16.37 -3.58 5.85
N PHE A 107 16.24 -4.19 4.67
CA PHE A 107 17.29 -4.23 3.64
C PHE A 107 17.73 -2.82 3.20
N PHE A 108 16.77 -1.95 2.88
CA PHE A 108 17.04 -0.56 2.47
C PHE A 108 17.45 0.38 3.63
N ASN A 109 17.23 -0.05 4.88
CA ASN A 109 17.59 0.71 6.09
C ASN A 109 18.64 -0.04 6.93
N SER A 110 19.49 -0.84 6.28
CA SER A 110 20.51 -1.67 6.94
C SER A 110 21.64 -0.87 7.61
N GLY A 111 21.76 0.42 7.32
CA GLY A 111 22.83 1.30 7.82
C GLY A 111 24.15 1.18 7.07
N THR A 112 24.23 0.29 6.07
CA THR A 112 25.38 0.12 5.19
C THR A 112 25.14 0.79 3.83
N ASP A 113 26.21 1.09 3.10
CA ASP A 113 26.09 1.54 1.71
C ASP A 113 25.41 0.46 0.85
N LEU A 114 24.32 0.85 0.19
CA LEU A 114 23.47 -0.09 -0.55
C LEU A 114 24.17 -0.61 -1.82
N GLN A 115 24.97 0.22 -2.48
CA GLN A 115 25.72 -0.22 -3.65
C GLN A 115 26.80 -1.25 -3.26
N ALA A 116 27.56 -0.99 -2.20
CA ALA A 116 28.50 -1.97 -1.65
C ALA A 116 27.79 -3.27 -1.22
N LEU A 117 26.64 -3.17 -0.55
CA LEU A 117 25.86 -4.33 -0.10
C LEU A 117 25.37 -5.18 -1.28
N MET A 118 24.80 -4.55 -2.31
CA MET A 118 24.33 -5.25 -3.52
C MET A 118 25.50 -5.91 -4.26
N LYS A 119 26.66 -5.25 -4.36
CA LYS A 119 27.86 -5.84 -4.96
C LYS A 119 28.30 -7.08 -4.19
N TYR A 120 28.35 -7.00 -2.87
CA TYR A 120 28.72 -8.11 -2.00
C TYR A 120 27.75 -9.31 -2.13
N ILE A 121 26.44 -9.04 -2.19
CA ILE A 121 25.43 -10.07 -2.41
C ILE A 121 25.62 -10.77 -3.77
N LYS A 122 25.90 -10.02 -4.83
CA LYS A 122 26.14 -10.60 -6.16
C LYS A 122 27.36 -11.53 -6.18
N GLU A 123 28.41 -11.20 -5.43
CA GLU A 123 29.61 -12.03 -5.33
C GLU A 123 29.34 -13.31 -4.53
N LYS A 124 28.53 -13.24 -3.48
CA LYS A 124 28.23 -14.38 -2.58
C LYS A 124 27.07 -15.27 -3.05
N GLU A 125 26.11 -14.73 -3.80
CA GLU A 125 24.93 -15.44 -4.29
C GLU A 125 24.83 -15.40 -5.83
N PRO A 126 25.77 -16.03 -6.57
CA PRO A 126 25.78 -15.97 -8.04
C PRO A 126 24.61 -16.72 -8.72
N TYR A 127 23.84 -17.50 -7.95
CA TYR A 127 22.68 -18.28 -8.41
C TYR A 127 21.39 -17.45 -8.49
N LEU A 128 21.41 -16.17 -8.09
CA LEU A 128 20.26 -15.27 -8.20
C LEU A 128 19.79 -15.17 -9.66
N SER A 129 18.49 -14.95 -9.85
CA SER A 129 17.92 -14.90 -11.19
C SER A 129 18.49 -13.74 -12.01
N LYS A 130 18.43 -13.89 -13.34
CA LYS A 130 18.82 -12.83 -14.28
C LYS A 130 18.14 -11.50 -13.96
N PHE A 131 16.84 -11.54 -13.62
CA PHE A 131 16.09 -10.35 -13.22
C PHE A 131 16.66 -9.67 -11.98
N THR A 132 16.97 -10.43 -10.92
CA THR A 132 17.58 -9.88 -9.69
C THR A 132 18.95 -9.26 -10.00
N MET A 133 19.79 -9.96 -10.75
CA MET A 133 21.14 -9.52 -11.11
C MET A 133 21.14 -8.27 -11.99
N GLU A 134 20.25 -8.20 -12.98
CA GLU A 134 20.10 -7.04 -13.87
C GLU A 134 19.58 -5.82 -13.11
N SER A 135 18.57 -5.99 -12.24
CA SER A 135 18.05 -4.90 -11.40
C SER A 135 19.12 -4.36 -10.45
N PHE A 136 19.98 -5.21 -9.88
CA PHE A 136 21.12 -4.75 -9.07
C PHE A 136 22.16 -4.04 -9.94
N ASN A 137 22.48 -4.55 -11.13
CA ASN A 137 23.40 -3.89 -12.07
C ASN A 137 22.92 -2.49 -12.46
N SER A 138 21.63 -2.34 -12.73
CA SER A 138 21.03 -1.03 -13.03
C SER A 138 21.28 -0.04 -11.89
N TYR A 139 21.10 -0.45 -10.63
CA TYR A 139 21.39 0.41 -9.47
C TYR A 139 22.88 0.72 -9.30
N LEU A 140 23.74 -0.28 -9.47
CA LEU A 140 25.20 -0.15 -9.36
C LEU A 140 25.80 0.75 -10.46
N SER A 141 25.13 0.87 -11.59
CA SER A 141 25.54 1.74 -12.70
C SER A 141 25.15 3.21 -12.52
N LEU A 142 24.32 3.53 -11.52
CA LEU A 142 23.91 4.90 -11.23
C LEU A 142 25.04 5.69 -10.56
N SER A 143 25.09 6.99 -10.84
CA SER A 143 25.91 7.92 -10.07
C SER A 143 25.39 8.04 -8.62
N ASP A 144 26.26 8.39 -7.69
CA ASP A 144 25.93 8.52 -6.25
C ASP A 144 24.68 9.37 -6.00
N ARG A 145 24.54 10.48 -6.74
CA ARG A 145 23.38 11.38 -6.62
C ARG A 145 22.09 10.70 -7.09
N ALA A 146 22.12 9.98 -8.21
CA ALA A 146 20.98 9.25 -8.73
C ALA A 146 20.59 8.09 -7.81
N ALA A 147 21.59 7.34 -7.32
CA ALA A 147 21.41 6.24 -6.39
C ALA A 147 20.77 6.70 -5.06
N ALA A 148 21.23 7.84 -4.52
CA ALA A 148 20.65 8.46 -3.33
C ALA A 148 19.21 8.94 -3.57
N SER A 149 18.91 9.53 -4.73
CA SER A 149 17.55 9.97 -5.09
C SER A 149 16.58 8.78 -5.15
N ALA A 150 16.96 7.70 -5.85
CA ALA A 150 16.15 6.50 -5.95
C ALA A 150 15.94 5.85 -4.56
N LEU A 151 16.98 5.79 -3.72
CA LEU A 151 16.87 5.27 -2.36
C LEU A 151 15.90 6.08 -1.50
N LEU A 152 15.91 7.41 -1.61
CA LEU A 152 14.96 8.27 -0.89
C LEU A 152 13.51 7.98 -1.29
N ASP A 153 13.24 7.76 -2.57
CA ASP A 153 11.88 7.43 -3.04
C ASP A 153 11.42 6.05 -2.56
N ILE A 154 12.32 5.06 -2.53
CA ILE A 154 12.05 3.75 -1.92
C ILE A 154 11.79 3.90 -0.41
N GLN A 155 12.61 4.65 0.32
CA GLN A 155 12.43 4.86 1.76
C GLN A 155 11.12 5.59 2.09
N LYS A 156 10.67 6.51 1.22
CA LYS A 156 9.33 7.13 1.34
C LYS A 156 8.23 6.08 1.18
N ALA A 157 8.32 5.20 0.19
CA ALA A 157 7.35 4.13 -0.01
C ALA A 157 7.34 3.11 1.14
N MET A 158 8.51 2.82 1.73
CA MET A 158 8.63 1.87 2.85
C MET A 158 8.34 2.49 4.23
N ARG A 159 8.07 3.80 4.32
CA ARG A 159 7.74 4.51 5.57
C ARG A 159 6.65 3.84 6.43
N PRO A 160 5.58 3.21 5.88
CA PRO A 160 4.56 2.53 6.69
C PRO A 160 5.14 1.39 7.54
N PHE A 161 6.18 0.72 7.04
CA PHE A 161 6.83 -0.43 7.69
C PHE A 161 7.79 -0.01 8.80
N LYS A 162 7.93 1.29 9.11
CA LYS A 162 8.55 1.75 10.36
C LYS A 162 7.67 1.48 11.58
N ASN A 163 6.35 1.34 11.36
CA ASN A 163 5.43 0.94 12.43
C ASN A 163 5.42 -0.58 12.55
N GLU A 164 5.84 -1.10 13.71
CA GLU A 164 5.92 -2.54 13.97
C GLU A 164 4.57 -3.25 13.85
N ARG A 165 3.45 -2.55 14.12
CA ARG A 165 2.10 -3.11 13.93
C ARG A 165 1.80 -3.37 12.46
N VAL A 166 2.30 -2.53 11.55
CA VAL A 166 2.15 -2.72 10.10
C VAL A 166 3.03 -3.86 9.62
N VAL A 167 4.26 -3.97 10.14
CA VAL A 167 5.15 -5.11 9.85
C VAL A 167 4.50 -6.42 10.28
N ALA A 168 3.95 -6.48 11.50
CA ALA A 168 3.28 -7.68 11.99
C ALA A 168 2.00 -8.01 11.20
N ALA A 169 1.22 -6.99 10.80
CA ALA A 169 0.05 -7.16 9.93
C ALA A 169 0.43 -7.68 8.52
N THR A 170 1.68 -7.50 8.07
CA THR A 170 2.14 -7.88 6.73
C THR A 170 3.16 -9.01 6.71
N ASN A 171 3.41 -9.64 7.86
CA ASN A 171 4.43 -10.67 8.00
C ASN A 171 4.00 -12.05 7.48
N MET A 172 2.71 -12.36 7.60
CA MET A 172 2.13 -13.63 7.17
C MET A 172 0.74 -13.39 6.58
N THR A 173 0.13 -14.44 6.04
CA THR A 173 -1.22 -14.38 5.47
C THR A 173 -2.14 -15.27 6.29
N ASP A 174 -3.26 -14.72 6.77
CA ASP A 174 -4.31 -15.47 7.47
C ASP A 174 -5.46 -15.88 6.54
N MET A 175 -5.54 -15.25 5.37
CA MET A 175 -6.70 -15.29 4.48
C MET A 175 -6.37 -15.88 3.12
N ASP A 176 -7.20 -16.81 2.66
CA ASP A 176 -7.11 -17.31 1.29
C ASP A 176 -8.00 -16.48 0.35
N LEU A 177 -7.33 -15.64 -0.45
CA LEU A 177 -7.97 -14.78 -1.45
C LEU A 177 -8.52 -15.58 -2.65
N ARG A 178 -7.95 -16.73 -2.99
CA ARG A 178 -8.39 -17.55 -4.15
C ARG A 178 -9.72 -18.24 -3.85
N SER A 179 -9.92 -18.68 -2.61
CA SER A 179 -11.18 -19.26 -2.14
C SER A 179 -12.39 -18.35 -2.27
N MET A 180 -12.22 -17.04 -2.47
CA MET A 180 -13.34 -16.09 -2.61
C MET A 180 -14.25 -16.42 -3.80
N LYS A 181 -13.74 -17.09 -4.83
CA LYS A 181 -14.53 -17.60 -5.97
C LYS A 181 -15.26 -18.91 -5.68
N ARG A 182 -14.91 -19.62 -4.61
CA ARG A 182 -15.43 -20.95 -4.29
C ARG A 182 -16.43 -20.90 -3.13
N ARG A 183 -16.23 -19.99 -2.18
CA ARG A 183 -17.05 -19.89 -0.96
C ARG A 183 -17.22 -18.46 -0.45
N PRO A 184 -18.24 -18.19 0.38
CA PRO A 184 -18.46 -16.87 0.96
C PRO A 184 -17.32 -16.46 1.92
N ILE A 185 -16.51 -15.50 1.49
CA ILE A 185 -15.48 -14.85 2.31
C ILE A 185 -15.75 -13.36 2.33
N THR A 186 -15.58 -12.73 3.47
CA THR A 186 -15.76 -11.28 3.66
C THR A 186 -14.51 -10.70 4.29
N ILE A 187 -13.93 -9.71 3.62
CA ILE A 187 -12.72 -9.02 4.09
C ILE A 187 -13.04 -7.54 4.24
N TYR A 188 -12.84 -7.02 5.45
CA TYR A 188 -12.99 -5.60 5.76
C TYR A 188 -11.61 -4.96 5.84
N LEU A 189 -11.41 -3.88 5.09
CA LEU A 189 -10.20 -3.07 5.09
C LEU A 189 -10.45 -1.83 5.93
N ALA A 190 -10.03 -1.87 7.19
CA ALA A 190 -10.31 -0.83 8.18
C ALA A 190 -9.01 -0.28 8.78
N PRO A 191 -8.20 0.46 8.00
CA PRO A 191 -7.02 1.14 8.54
C PRO A 191 -7.43 2.21 9.56
N ASN A 192 -6.50 2.63 10.42
CA ASN A 192 -6.74 3.80 11.26
C ASN A 192 -6.84 5.08 10.39
N ILE A 193 -7.83 5.92 10.66
CA ILE A 193 -8.12 7.15 9.90
C ILE A 193 -6.91 8.09 9.91
N THR A 194 -6.18 8.18 11.03
CA THR A 194 -4.99 9.03 11.16
C THR A 194 -3.86 8.63 10.22
N ASP A 195 -3.77 7.34 9.92
CA ASP A 195 -2.64 6.74 9.20
C ASP A 195 -3.01 6.41 7.76
N ILE A 196 -4.24 6.75 7.33
CA ILE A 196 -4.76 6.37 6.01
C ILE A 196 -3.82 6.79 4.90
N THR A 197 -3.36 8.04 4.89
CA THR A 197 -2.44 8.58 3.86
C THR A 197 -1.16 7.75 3.74
N LEU A 198 -0.66 7.23 4.86
CA LEU A 198 0.53 6.40 4.90
C LEU A 198 0.23 4.97 4.42
N LEU A 199 -0.90 4.40 4.83
CA LEU A 199 -1.29 3.02 4.53
C LEU A 199 -1.94 2.84 3.15
N ARG A 200 -2.30 3.93 2.47
CA ARG A 200 -2.92 3.96 1.15
C ARG A 200 -2.27 3.00 0.14
N PRO A 201 -0.94 3.05 -0.12
CA PRO A 201 -0.32 2.14 -1.08
C PRO A 201 -0.51 0.66 -0.74
N LEU A 202 -0.51 0.31 0.55
CA LEU A 202 -0.75 -1.06 1.00
C LEU A 202 -2.20 -1.51 0.78
N LEU A 203 -3.18 -0.61 0.97
CA LEU A 203 -4.59 -0.90 0.70
C LEU A 203 -4.85 -1.04 -0.80
N THR A 204 -4.29 -0.14 -1.60
CA THR A 204 -4.35 -0.19 -3.07
C THR A 204 -3.73 -1.49 -3.58
N LEU A 205 -2.56 -1.86 -3.07
CA LEU A 205 -1.91 -3.13 -3.36
C LEU A 205 -2.80 -4.32 -3.00
N PHE A 206 -3.47 -4.29 -1.85
CA PHE A 206 -4.43 -5.34 -1.47
C PHE A 206 -5.55 -5.48 -2.51
N VAL A 207 -6.27 -4.40 -2.84
CA VAL A 207 -7.44 -4.56 -3.73
C VAL A 207 -7.04 -4.89 -5.17
N GLN A 208 -5.92 -4.35 -5.69
CA GLN A 208 -5.39 -4.73 -7.00
C GLN A 208 -4.93 -6.19 -7.01
N GLN A 209 -4.13 -6.62 -6.04
CA GLN A 209 -3.65 -8.01 -6.00
C GLN A 209 -4.81 -9.00 -5.88
N VAL A 210 -5.84 -8.69 -5.10
CA VAL A 210 -7.05 -9.53 -5.05
C VAL A 210 -7.78 -9.53 -6.40
N MET A 211 -7.92 -8.39 -7.06
CA MET A 211 -8.53 -8.32 -8.40
C MET A 211 -7.77 -9.20 -9.40
N ASP A 212 -6.44 -9.15 -9.37
CA ASP A 212 -5.57 -9.92 -10.26
C ASP A 212 -5.72 -11.42 -10.03
N ILE A 213 -5.65 -11.84 -8.76
CA ILE A 213 -5.87 -13.24 -8.37
C ILE A 213 -7.25 -13.73 -8.84
N LEU A 214 -8.29 -12.89 -8.66
CA LEU A 214 -9.65 -13.20 -9.07
C LEU A 214 -9.88 -13.04 -10.58
N THR A 215 -8.88 -12.67 -11.38
CA THR A 215 -8.99 -12.60 -12.85
C THR A 215 -8.05 -13.56 -13.57
N LEU A 216 -7.25 -14.36 -12.84
CA LEU A 216 -6.38 -15.38 -13.42
C LEU A 216 -7.17 -16.48 -14.16
N ASP A 217 -8.17 -17.06 -13.50
CA ASP A 217 -8.95 -18.17 -14.05
C ASP A 217 -10.41 -17.79 -14.29
N HIS A 218 -10.91 -18.10 -15.48
CA HIS A 218 -12.33 -17.93 -15.81
C HIS A 218 -13.11 -19.22 -15.48
N ASP A 219 -13.81 -19.22 -14.35
CA ASP A 219 -14.70 -20.31 -13.95
C ASP A 219 -16.17 -19.86 -13.97
N PRO A 220 -17.00 -20.39 -14.90
CA PRO A 220 -18.42 -20.09 -14.96
C PRO A 220 -19.19 -20.47 -13.69
N ASN A 221 -18.70 -21.42 -12.88
CA ASN A 221 -19.34 -21.87 -11.65
C ASN A 221 -18.92 -21.07 -10.41
N SER A 222 -18.04 -20.07 -10.58
CA SER A 222 -17.58 -19.24 -9.48
C SER A 222 -18.71 -18.50 -8.76
N VAL A 223 -18.55 -18.36 -7.44
CA VAL A 223 -19.36 -17.52 -6.57
C VAL A 223 -19.08 -16.04 -6.90
N PRO A 224 -20.10 -15.18 -7.05
CA PRO A 224 -19.88 -13.78 -7.34
C PRO A 224 -19.10 -13.06 -6.23
N VAL A 225 -18.05 -12.32 -6.61
CA VAL A 225 -17.25 -11.53 -5.67
C VAL A 225 -17.65 -10.06 -5.77
N TYR A 226 -18.05 -9.50 -4.63
CA TYR A 226 -18.46 -8.10 -4.55
C TYR A 226 -17.38 -7.23 -3.92
N PHE A 227 -16.98 -6.17 -4.59
CA PHE A 227 -16.08 -5.13 -4.09
C PHE A 227 -16.90 -3.89 -3.76
N LEU A 228 -17.01 -3.57 -2.49
CA LEU A 228 -17.66 -2.37 -1.98
C LEU A 228 -16.56 -1.38 -1.58
N LEU A 229 -16.25 -0.46 -2.49
CA LEU A 229 -15.20 0.53 -2.31
C LEU A 229 -15.82 1.80 -1.74
N ASP A 230 -16.07 1.79 -0.42
CA ASP A 230 -16.43 3.00 0.32
C ASP A 230 -15.28 4.00 0.30
N GLU A 231 -15.63 5.28 0.18
CA GLU A 231 -14.68 6.38 0.05
C GLU A 231 -13.60 6.11 -1.00
N PHE A 232 -14.01 5.75 -2.23
CA PHE A 232 -13.11 5.36 -3.33
C PHE A 232 -11.95 6.34 -3.56
N ARG A 233 -12.18 7.64 -3.29
CA ARG A 233 -11.17 8.70 -3.31
C ARG A 233 -9.89 8.33 -2.53
N GLN A 234 -10.06 7.66 -1.40
CA GLN A 234 -8.97 7.38 -0.47
C GLN A 234 -7.96 6.39 -1.05
N LEU A 235 -8.36 5.52 -1.97
CA LEU A 235 -7.46 4.58 -2.64
C LEU A 235 -6.57 5.24 -3.73
N LYS A 236 -6.63 6.58 -3.86
CA LYS A 236 -5.99 7.38 -4.93
C LYS A 236 -6.37 6.82 -6.31
N ARG A 237 -5.53 7.08 -7.31
CA ARG A 237 -5.74 6.71 -8.71
C ARG A 237 -5.38 5.24 -8.89
N MET A 238 -6.36 4.42 -9.22
CA MET A 238 -6.22 3.00 -9.53
C MET A 238 -6.50 2.79 -11.02
N ASP A 239 -5.57 3.23 -11.86
CA ASP A 239 -5.72 3.16 -13.32
C ASP A 239 -5.99 1.75 -13.80
N GLU A 240 -5.31 0.77 -13.22
CA GLU A 240 -5.48 -0.62 -13.59
C GLU A 240 -6.92 -1.09 -13.38
N ILE A 241 -7.54 -0.78 -12.24
CA ILE A 241 -8.95 -1.14 -11.97
C ILE A 241 -9.88 -0.52 -13.01
N MET A 242 -9.62 0.73 -13.43
CA MET A 242 -10.42 1.37 -14.47
C MET A 242 -10.28 0.66 -15.81
N THR A 243 -9.06 0.25 -16.18
CA THR A 243 -8.82 -0.55 -17.38
C THR A 243 -9.45 -1.95 -17.29
N LYS A 244 -9.52 -2.53 -16.08
CA LYS A 244 -10.11 -3.88 -15.87
C LYS A 244 -11.63 -3.89 -15.85
N LEU A 245 -12.24 -2.75 -15.51
CA LEU A 245 -13.67 -2.63 -15.26
C LEU A 245 -14.58 -3.22 -16.36
N PRO A 246 -14.30 -3.10 -17.66
CA PRO A 246 -15.16 -3.66 -18.70
C PRO A 246 -15.25 -5.19 -18.72
N TYR A 247 -14.18 -5.90 -18.31
CA TYR A 247 -14.11 -7.37 -18.45
C TYR A 247 -14.27 -8.13 -17.13
N VAL A 248 -14.12 -7.49 -15.97
CA VAL A 248 -14.31 -8.15 -14.66
C VAL A 248 -15.71 -8.73 -14.47
N ALA A 249 -16.70 -8.22 -15.20
CA ALA A 249 -18.06 -8.77 -15.25
C ALA A 249 -18.08 -10.24 -15.70
N GLY A 250 -17.21 -10.61 -16.66
CA GLY A 250 -17.06 -12.01 -17.13
C GLY A 250 -16.56 -12.95 -16.02
N TYR A 251 -15.78 -12.41 -15.08
CA TYR A 251 -15.26 -13.16 -13.92
C TYR A 251 -16.23 -13.17 -12.72
N LYS A 252 -17.50 -12.80 -12.92
CA LYS A 252 -18.53 -12.65 -11.86
C LYS A 252 -18.11 -11.71 -10.72
N ILE A 253 -17.24 -10.74 -11.02
CA ILE A 253 -16.87 -9.70 -10.09
C ILE A 253 -17.83 -8.52 -10.29
N LYS A 254 -18.37 -7.97 -9.20
CA LYS A 254 -19.10 -6.70 -9.25
C LYS A 254 -18.44 -5.68 -8.35
N LEU A 255 -18.30 -4.47 -8.87
CA LEU A 255 -17.70 -3.33 -8.19
C LEU A 255 -18.78 -2.30 -7.87
N ALA A 256 -18.73 -1.74 -6.68
CA ALA A 256 -19.50 -0.59 -6.27
C ALA A 256 -18.57 0.48 -5.75
N PHE A 257 -18.55 1.60 -6.45
CA PHE A 257 -17.78 2.79 -6.10
C PHE A 257 -18.70 3.75 -5.34
N ILE A 258 -18.36 4.06 -4.09
CA ILE A 258 -19.08 5.07 -3.31
C ILE A 258 -18.23 6.33 -3.31
N ILE A 259 -18.83 7.42 -3.79
CA ILE A 259 -18.20 8.73 -3.91
C ILE A 259 -19.13 9.79 -3.32
N GLN A 260 -18.56 10.82 -2.69
CA GLN A 260 -19.33 11.91 -2.09
C GLN A 260 -19.79 12.94 -3.13
N ASP A 261 -18.90 13.30 -4.07
CA ASP A 261 -19.17 14.22 -5.16
C ASP A 261 -18.31 13.87 -6.38
N LEU A 262 -18.72 14.32 -7.57
CA LEU A 262 -18.00 14.06 -8.81
C LEU A 262 -16.72 14.89 -8.93
N LYS A 263 -16.66 16.06 -8.29
CA LYS A 263 -15.50 16.95 -8.36
C LYS A 263 -14.25 16.32 -7.74
N ASN A 264 -14.40 15.67 -6.58
CA ASN A 264 -13.32 14.93 -5.92
C ASN A 264 -12.83 13.75 -6.75
N LEU A 265 -13.71 13.17 -7.58
CA LEU A 265 -13.33 12.11 -8.52
C LEU A 265 -12.54 12.69 -9.71
N ASP A 266 -12.98 13.83 -10.24
CA ASP A 266 -12.28 14.56 -11.32
C ASP A 266 -10.88 15.02 -10.87
N GLU A 267 -10.70 15.41 -9.61
CA GLU A 267 -9.36 15.76 -9.06
C GLU A 267 -8.35 14.61 -9.10
N ILE A 268 -8.82 13.35 -9.04
CA ILE A 268 -7.94 12.16 -9.01
C ILE A 268 -7.74 11.58 -10.39
N TYR A 269 -8.82 11.46 -11.16
CA TYR A 269 -8.85 10.70 -12.40
C TYR A 269 -8.97 11.58 -13.66
N GLY A 270 -9.38 12.84 -13.49
CA GLY A 270 -9.76 13.72 -14.59
C GLY A 270 -11.15 13.39 -15.16
N GLU A 271 -11.71 14.35 -15.90
CA GLU A 271 -13.08 14.25 -16.43
C GLU A 271 -13.25 13.07 -17.40
N THR A 272 -12.28 12.83 -18.28
CA THR A 272 -12.33 11.74 -19.27
C THR A 272 -12.45 10.38 -18.59
N SER A 273 -11.62 10.14 -17.57
CA SER A 273 -11.63 8.89 -16.82
C SER A 273 -12.92 8.76 -16.01
N ARG A 274 -13.41 9.84 -15.38
CA ARG A 274 -14.73 9.83 -14.73
C ARG A 274 -15.83 9.39 -15.69
N HIS A 275 -15.88 9.95 -16.90
CA HIS A 275 -16.87 9.57 -17.90
C HIS A 275 -16.77 8.08 -18.26
N SER A 276 -15.55 7.57 -18.40
CA SER A 276 -15.30 6.14 -18.62
C SER A 276 -15.79 5.28 -17.43
N LEU A 277 -15.50 5.67 -16.19
CA LEU A 277 -15.94 4.97 -14.98
C LEU A 277 -17.47 4.87 -14.93
N LEU A 278 -18.13 6.02 -15.09
CA LEU A 278 -19.59 6.11 -15.03
C LEU A 278 -20.25 5.36 -16.18
N GLY A 279 -19.65 5.37 -17.38
CA GLY A 279 -20.14 4.62 -18.54
C GLY A 279 -20.04 3.10 -18.39
N ASN A 280 -19.07 2.61 -17.63
CA ASN A 280 -18.95 1.17 -17.31
C ASN A 280 -19.79 0.74 -16.11
N CYS A 281 -20.43 1.68 -15.39
CA CYS A 281 -21.32 1.38 -14.27
C CYS A 281 -22.76 1.25 -14.76
N GLY A 282 -23.26 0.02 -14.91
CA GLY A 282 -24.65 -0.24 -15.35
C GLY A 282 -25.73 0.25 -14.36
N TYR A 283 -25.36 0.53 -13.11
CA TYR A 283 -26.21 1.13 -12.09
C TYR A 283 -25.54 2.38 -11.51
N GLN A 284 -26.28 3.48 -11.45
CA GLN A 284 -25.84 4.69 -10.77
C GLN A 284 -26.90 5.12 -9.77
N LEU A 285 -26.50 5.18 -8.50
CA LEU A 285 -27.37 5.54 -7.39
C LEU A 285 -27.03 6.92 -6.89
N ILE A 286 -27.94 7.88 -7.08
CA ILE A 286 -27.79 9.26 -6.62
C ILE A 286 -28.63 9.43 -5.36
N LEU A 287 -27.95 9.57 -4.23
CA LEU A 287 -28.58 9.73 -2.90
C LEU A 287 -28.81 11.19 -2.51
N GLY A 288 -28.34 12.12 -3.33
CA GLY A 288 -28.34 13.57 -3.08
C GLY A 288 -27.21 14.22 -3.88
N ALA A 289 -27.29 15.52 -4.08
CA ALA A 289 -26.22 16.30 -4.71
C ALA A 289 -25.96 17.55 -3.87
N ASN A 290 -24.82 17.59 -3.19
CA ASN A 290 -24.42 18.77 -2.42
C ASN A 290 -23.82 19.84 -3.33
N ASP A 291 -23.05 19.43 -4.32
CA ASP A 291 -22.37 20.30 -5.28
C ASP A 291 -23.15 20.47 -6.59
N GLN A 292 -22.82 21.54 -7.31
CA GLN A 292 -23.50 21.91 -8.56
C GLN A 292 -23.18 20.93 -9.71
N ALA A 293 -21.95 20.41 -9.79
CA ALA A 293 -21.52 19.56 -10.90
C ALA A 293 -22.25 18.20 -10.86
N THR A 294 -22.39 17.59 -9.68
CA THR A 294 -23.16 16.37 -9.47
C THR A 294 -24.65 16.59 -9.77
N ALA A 295 -25.21 17.73 -9.38
CA ALA A 295 -26.61 18.07 -9.66
C ALA A 295 -26.89 18.25 -11.16
N GLU A 296 -25.98 18.91 -11.87
CA GLU A 296 -26.07 19.06 -13.33
C GLU A 296 -25.91 17.73 -14.03
N TYR A 297 -24.97 16.89 -13.59
CA TYR A 297 -24.82 15.54 -14.11
C TYR A 297 -26.12 14.74 -13.97
N ALA A 298 -26.71 14.73 -12.77
CA ALA A 298 -27.97 14.05 -12.50
C ALA A 298 -29.12 14.57 -13.37
N SER A 299 -29.28 15.89 -13.49
CA SER A 299 -30.30 16.51 -14.36
C SER A 299 -30.13 16.07 -15.82
N ARG A 300 -28.90 16.15 -16.34
CA ARG A 300 -28.58 15.74 -17.71
C ARG A 300 -28.85 14.25 -17.93
N ALA A 301 -28.49 13.40 -16.97
CA ALA A 301 -28.69 11.95 -17.04
C ALA A 301 -30.18 11.54 -16.97
N LEU A 302 -31.01 12.29 -16.23
CA LEU A 302 -32.46 12.12 -16.23
C LEU A 302 -33.11 12.50 -17.57
N GLY A 303 -32.46 13.39 -18.33
CA GLY A 303 -32.95 13.88 -19.60
C GLY A 303 -34.06 14.92 -19.45
N LYS A 304 -34.75 15.19 -20.56
CA LYS A 304 -35.76 16.24 -20.68
C LYS A 304 -37.16 15.65 -20.83
N ARG A 305 -38.15 16.42 -20.39
CA ARG A 305 -39.56 16.22 -20.68
C ARG A 305 -40.12 17.39 -21.47
N THR A 306 -41.07 17.09 -22.34
CA THR A 306 -41.78 18.10 -23.09
C THR A 306 -42.96 18.63 -22.27
N ILE A 307 -43.08 19.96 -22.14
CA ILE A 307 -44.17 20.64 -21.45
C ILE A 307 -44.95 21.48 -22.45
N ARG A 308 -46.27 21.38 -22.39
CA ARG A 308 -47.18 22.24 -23.15
C ARG A 308 -47.52 23.47 -22.32
N TYR A 309 -47.06 24.63 -22.78
CA TYR A 309 -47.40 25.92 -22.22
C TYR A 309 -48.62 26.47 -22.96
N GLN A 310 -49.71 26.73 -22.24
CA GLN A 310 -50.85 27.47 -22.77
C GLN A 310 -50.77 28.89 -22.25
N SER A 311 -50.49 29.84 -23.15
CA SER A 311 -50.57 31.27 -22.84
C SER A 311 -51.92 31.78 -23.31
N GLU A 312 -52.70 32.32 -22.39
CA GLU A 312 -53.95 33.00 -22.71
C GLU A 312 -53.76 34.50 -22.59
N SER A 313 -53.75 35.20 -23.72
CA SER A 313 -53.80 36.65 -23.74
C SER A 313 -55.25 37.10 -23.78
N ARG A 314 -55.63 38.00 -22.87
CA ARG A 314 -56.93 38.66 -22.84
C ARG A 314 -56.71 40.13 -23.20
N THR A 315 -57.14 40.52 -24.39
CA THR A 315 -57.18 41.94 -24.76
C THR A 315 -58.55 42.50 -24.36
N ILE A 316 -58.54 43.50 -23.47
CA ILE A 316 -59.75 44.23 -23.09
C ILE A 316 -59.79 45.49 -23.97
N GLU A 317 -60.70 45.53 -24.93
CA GLU A 317 -60.97 46.72 -25.76
C GLU A 317 -62.09 47.55 -25.13
N LEU A 318 -61.93 48.88 -25.12
CA LEU A 318 -62.85 49.84 -24.47
C LEU A 318 -64.27 49.88 -25.09
N MET A 319 -64.44 49.33 -26.30
CA MET A 319 -65.73 49.26 -27.02
C MET A 319 -65.87 47.99 -27.90
N GLY A 320 -65.29 46.85 -27.49
CA GLY A 320 -65.33 45.61 -28.27
C GLY A 320 -65.57 44.35 -27.41
N LEU A 321 -66.13 43.30 -28.03
CA LEU A 321 -66.27 41.98 -27.40
C LEU A 321 -64.88 41.44 -27.03
N PRO A 322 -64.68 40.90 -25.81
CA PRO A 322 -63.36 40.47 -25.34
C PRO A 322 -62.79 39.37 -26.24
N ARG A 323 -61.64 39.63 -26.86
CA ARG A 323 -60.94 38.66 -27.72
C ARG A 323 -59.96 37.85 -26.87
N ARG A 324 -60.19 36.54 -26.77
CA ARG A 324 -59.30 35.61 -26.06
C ARG A 324 -58.45 34.87 -27.07
N THR A 325 -57.16 35.16 -27.09
CA THR A 325 -56.20 34.44 -27.93
C THR A 325 -55.49 33.40 -27.08
N LYS A 326 -55.66 32.12 -27.43
CA LYS A 326 -54.93 31.01 -26.82
C LYS A 326 -53.76 30.65 -27.72
N VAL A 327 -52.55 30.70 -27.18
CA VAL A 327 -51.33 30.26 -27.86
C VAL A 327 -50.79 29.06 -27.11
N GLU A 328 -50.72 27.91 -27.80
CA GLU A 328 -50.06 26.73 -27.28
C GLU A 328 -48.60 26.72 -27.75
N GLN A 329 -47.67 26.59 -26.82
CA GLN A 329 -46.24 26.44 -27.10
C GLN A 329 -45.74 25.16 -26.47
N ILE A 330 -45.09 24.32 -27.26
CA ILE A 330 -44.40 23.13 -26.77
C ILE A 330 -42.97 23.55 -26.46
N ARG A 331 -42.50 23.30 -25.23
CA ARG A 331 -41.12 23.58 -24.81
C ARG A 331 -40.53 22.39 -24.08
N ASP A 332 -39.24 22.20 -24.23
CA ASP A 332 -38.50 21.19 -23.48
C ASP A 332 -38.02 21.76 -22.14
N ARG A 333 -38.17 20.97 -21.08
CA ARG A 333 -37.67 21.25 -19.73
C ARG A 333 -36.96 20.01 -19.21
N ASP A 334 -35.89 20.18 -18.44
CA ASP A 334 -35.26 19.06 -17.74
C ASP A 334 -36.31 18.32 -16.88
N LEU A 335 -36.21 16.98 -16.83
CA LEU A 335 -37.15 16.16 -16.06
C LEU A 335 -37.12 16.58 -14.58
N MET A 336 -35.93 16.89 -14.08
CA MET A 336 -35.68 17.52 -12.79
C MET A 336 -34.56 18.54 -12.98
N MET A 337 -34.81 19.81 -12.65
CA MET A 337 -33.80 20.86 -12.76
C MET A 337 -32.66 20.60 -11.75
N PRO A 338 -31.42 21.06 -11.99
CA PRO A 338 -30.33 20.89 -11.02
C PRO A 338 -30.68 21.39 -9.62
N GLN A 339 -31.40 22.52 -9.49
CA GLN A 339 -31.86 22.98 -8.18
C GLN A 339 -32.86 22.02 -7.50
N GLU A 340 -33.71 21.34 -8.27
CA GLU A 340 -34.67 20.37 -7.75
C GLU A 340 -33.93 19.12 -7.25
N VAL A 341 -32.89 18.67 -7.97
CA VAL A 341 -32.02 17.56 -7.53
C VAL A 341 -31.32 17.91 -6.20
N ARG A 342 -30.82 19.14 -6.04
CA ARG A 342 -30.17 19.58 -4.79
C ARG A 342 -31.15 19.70 -3.61
N GLN A 343 -32.41 20.00 -3.90
CA GLN A 343 -33.50 20.07 -2.92
C GLN A 343 -34.19 18.72 -2.70
N MET A 344 -33.65 17.63 -3.25
CA MET A 344 -34.23 16.30 -3.10
C MET A 344 -34.32 15.91 -1.62
N PRO A 345 -35.48 15.44 -1.12
CA PRO A 345 -35.62 15.00 0.26
C PRO A 345 -34.64 13.89 0.63
N GLU A 346 -34.16 13.90 1.87
CA GLU A 346 -33.12 12.97 2.34
C GLU A 346 -33.55 11.49 2.29
N ASN A 347 -34.85 11.20 2.27
CA ASN A 347 -35.40 9.84 2.15
C ASN A 347 -35.61 9.37 0.70
N LYS A 348 -35.33 10.21 -0.31
CA LYS A 348 -35.49 9.88 -1.73
C LYS A 348 -34.15 9.60 -2.40
N MET A 349 -34.19 8.81 -3.47
CA MET A 349 -33.01 8.50 -4.29
C MET A 349 -33.41 8.42 -5.76
N ILE A 350 -32.45 8.72 -6.63
CA ILE A 350 -32.57 8.51 -8.07
C ILE A 350 -31.70 7.30 -8.42
N LEU A 351 -32.29 6.31 -9.06
CA LEU A 351 -31.59 5.15 -9.60
C LEU A 351 -31.63 5.22 -11.11
N LEU A 352 -30.45 5.34 -11.72
CA LEU A 352 -30.24 5.22 -13.15
C LEU A 352 -29.81 3.79 -13.45
N VAL A 353 -30.52 3.15 -14.36
CA VAL A 353 -30.27 1.78 -14.80
C VAL A 353 -30.07 1.80 -16.30
N GLU A 354 -29.02 1.15 -16.77
CA GLU A 354 -28.72 1.06 -18.20
C GLU A 354 -29.91 0.48 -18.99
N GLY A 355 -30.28 1.15 -20.09
CA GLY A 355 -31.37 0.73 -20.96
C GLY A 355 -32.78 0.87 -20.38
N GLN A 356 -32.95 1.50 -19.21
CA GLN A 356 -34.23 1.65 -18.53
C GLN A 356 -34.55 3.11 -18.18
N ARG A 357 -35.81 3.38 -17.85
CA ARG A 357 -36.22 4.70 -17.37
C ARG A 357 -35.68 4.94 -15.95
N PRO A 358 -35.22 6.17 -15.63
CA PRO A 358 -34.83 6.52 -14.27
C PRO A 358 -35.91 6.21 -13.25
N ILE A 359 -35.51 5.69 -12.09
CA ILE A 359 -36.41 5.34 -10.99
C ILE A 359 -36.22 6.35 -9.86
N PHE A 360 -37.31 7.03 -9.48
CA PHE A 360 -37.35 7.87 -8.29
C PHE A 360 -37.90 7.07 -7.11
N GLY A 361 -37.00 6.62 -6.23
CA GLY A 361 -37.31 5.67 -5.17
C GLY A 361 -37.13 6.23 -3.76
N GLU A 362 -37.39 5.39 -2.76
CA GLU A 362 -37.14 5.69 -1.34
C GLU A 362 -35.89 4.98 -0.86
N LYS A 363 -35.12 5.65 0.00
CA LYS A 363 -33.91 5.08 0.59
C LYS A 363 -34.28 4.01 1.62
N LEU A 364 -33.65 2.85 1.48
CA LEU A 364 -33.69 1.82 2.52
C LEU A 364 -32.73 2.19 3.65
N ARG A 365 -33.28 2.50 4.83
CA ARG A 365 -32.51 2.79 6.05
C ARG A 365 -32.41 1.53 6.90
N PHE A 366 -31.25 0.87 6.89
CA PHE A 366 -31.06 -0.44 7.54
C PHE A 366 -31.44 -0.43 9.03
N PHE A 367 -31.06 0.62 9.77
CA PHE A 367 -31.35 0.79 11.20
C PHE A 367 -32.85 1.02 11.53
N LYS A 368 -33.71 1.27 10.53
CA LYS A 368 -35.16 1.45 10.68
C LYS A 368 -35.97 0.31 10.06
N THR A 369 -35.36 -0.55 9.27
CA THR A 369 -36.07 -1.49 8.38
C THR A 369 -35.78 -2.93 8.78
N GLN A 370 -36.81 -3.74 8.99
CA GLN A 370 -36.63 -5.17 9.19
C GLN A 370 -36.45 -5.89 7.85
N PRO A 371 -35.65 -6.96 7.78
CA PRO A 371 -34.94 -7.64 8.89
C PRO A 371 -33.56 -7.04 9.23
N PHE A 372 -33.15 -5.94 8.60
CA PHE A 372 -31.79 -5.41 8.72
C PHE A 372 -31.45 -4.86 10.10
N LYS A 373 -32.43 -4.25 10.78
CA LYS A 373 -32.26 -3.75 12.15
C LYS A 373 -31.90 -4.87 13.12
N GLU A 374 -32.57 -6.02 13.03
CA GLU A 374 -32.25 -7.21 13.84
C GLU A 374 -30.88 -7.81 13.49
N ALA A 375 -30.55 -7.85 12.19
CA ALA A 375 -29.25 -8.32 11.73
C ALA A 375 -28.09 -7.47 12.29
N GLU A 376 -28.26 -6.14 12.31
CA GLU A 376 -27.30 -5.21 12.90
C GLU A 376 -27.15 -5.44 14.42
N ALA A 377 -28.26 -5.50 15.15
CA ALA A 377 -28.25 -5.72 16.60
C ALA A 377 -27.56 -7.05 16.97
N TYR A 378 -27.79 -8.10 16.17
CA TYR A 378 -27.07 -9.37 16.32
C TYR A 378 -25.56 -9.20 16.06
N SER A 379 -25.18 -8.47 15.01
CA SER A 379 -23.76 -8.27 14.68
C SER A 379 -23.00 -7.50 15.78
N GLN A 380 -23.60 -6.45 16.34
CA GLN A 380 -22.98 -5.64 17.39
C GLN A 380 -22.71 -6.44 18.68
N THR A 381 -23.53 -7.46 18.96
CA THR A 381 -23.36 -8.34 20.12
C THR A 381 -22.45 -9.55 19.84
N HIS A 382 -22.25 -9.91 18.57
CA HIS A 382 -21.49 -11.08 18.13
C HIS A 382 -20.35 -10.71 17.18
N ILE A 383 -19.53 -9.74 17.58
CA ILE A 383 -18.37 -9.32 16.79
C ILE A 383 -17.37 -10.49 16.69
N PRO A 384 -16.93 -10.89 15.49
CA PRO A 384 -15.95 -11.95 15.34
C PRO A 384 -14.65 -11.64 16.08
N THR A 385 -14.07 -12.64 16.73
CA THR A 385 -12.75 -12.51 17.37
C THR A 385 -11.68 -12.23 16.32
N VAL A 386 -10.97 -11.11 16.48
CA VAL A 386 -9.84 -10.71 15.62
C VAL A 386 -8.55 -11.01 16.38
N PRO A 387 -7.51 -11.51 15.70
CA PRO A 387 -6.18 -11.65 16.28
C PRO A 387 -5.67 -10.39 16.98
N THR A 388 -5.00 -10.53 18.12
CA THR A 388 -4.07 -9.48 18.57
C THR A 388 -2.78 -9.55 17.77
N VAL A 389 -2.19 -8.39 17.50
CA VAL A 389 -0.91 -8.29 16.80
C VAL A 389 0.22 -8.85 17.65
N ASP A 390 1.00 -9.77 17.08
CA ASP A 390 2.23 -10.28 17.67
C ASP A 390 3.43 -9.53 17.11
N TYR A 391 4.15 -8.80 17.96
CA TYR A 391 5.37 -8.09 17.58
C TYR A 391 6.50 -9.09 17.25
N LEU A 392 7.22 -8.82 16.16
CA LEU A 392 8.32 -9.67 15.74
C LEU A 392 9.64 -9.15 16.31
N PRO A 393 10.51 -10.02 16.83
CA PRO A 393 11.82 -9.58 17.28
C PRO A 393 12.61 -9.01 16.09
N PRO A 394 13.31 -7.89 16.27
CA PRO A 394 14.14 -7.33 15.21
C PRO A 394 15.26 -8.32 14.89
N LYS A 395 15.37 -8.68 13.61
CA LYS A 395 16.42 -9.56 13.12
C LYS A 395 17.30 -8.79 12.13
N PRO A 396 18.64 -8.91 12.23
CA PRO A 396 19.52 -8.22 11.30
C PRO A 396 19.28 -8.68 9.86
N VAL A 397 19.63 -7.80 8.93
CA VAL A 397 19.67 -8.11 7.49
C VAL A 397 20.71 -9.20 7.28
N PRO A 398 20.37 -10.35 6.68
CA PRO A 398 21.30 -11.47 6.56
C PRO A 398 22.67 -11.08 5.99
N ALA A 399 22.70 -10.28 4.93
CA ALA A 399 23.93 -9.85 4.28
C ALA A 399 24.88 -9.00 5.16
N THR A 400 24.41 -8.48 6.30
CA THR A 400 25.25 -7.76 7.28
C THR A 400 25.68 -8.63 8.47
N THR A 401 25.27 -9.91 8.50
CA THR A 401 25.58 -10.81 9.61
C THR A 401 26.91 -11.55 9.41
N PRO A 402 27.64 -11.89 10.49
CA PRO A 402 28.83 -12.74 10.40
C PRO A 402 28.53 -14.12 9.79
N ALA A 403 27.34 -14.66 10.05
CA ALA A 403 26.91 -15.95 9.48
C ALA A 403 26.89 -15.92 7.95
N TYR A 404 26.46 -14.81 7.34
CA TYR A 404 26.47 -14.65 5.88
C TYR A 404 27.90 -14.53 5.33
N ALA A 405 28.80 -13.85 6.06
CA ALA A 405 30.20 -13.77 5.67
C ALA A 405 30.85 -15.16 5.59
N ASN A 406 30.55 -16.01 6.57
CA ASN A 406 31.07 -17.37 6.72
C ASN A 406 30.39 -18.39 5.78
N ALA A 407 29.11 -18.19 5.44
CA ALA A 407 28.38 -19.11 4.54
C ALA A 407 28.99 -19.21 3.13
N GLY A 408 29.69 -18.17 2.68
CA GLY A 408 30.44 -18.21 1.43
C GLY A 408 31.77 -18.98 1.50
N GLN A 409 32.20 -19.44 2.67
CA GLN A 409 33.37 -20.33 2.82
C GLN A 409 32.97 -21.81 2.74
N GLU A 410 31.84 -22.20 3.34
CA GLU A 410 31.34 -23.59 3.30
C GLU A 410 30.93 -24.04 1.89
N GLN A 411 30.40 -23.14 1.06
CA GLN A 411 30.09 -23.44 -0.35
C GLN A 411 31.33 -23.44 -1.26
N ALA A 412 32.39 -22.71 -0.90
CA ALA A 412 33.67 -22.72 -1.61
C ALA A 412 34.49 -23.98 -1.29
N GLU A 413 34.51 -24.44 -0.04
CA GLU A 413 35.13 -25.70 0.37
C GLU A 413 34.42 -26.93 -0.24
N GLN A 414 33.09 -26.89 -0.38
CA GLN A 414 32.34 -27.95 -1.09
C GLN A 414 32.60 -27.94 -2.61
N ALA A 415 32.97 -26.80 -3.20
CA ALA A 415 33.37 -26.72 -4.60
C ALA A 415 34.83 -27.19 -4.83
N GLU A 416 35.73 -27.01 -3.86
CA GLU A 416 37.10 -27.54 -3.93
C GLU A 416 37.21 -29.05 -3.66
N ALA A 417 36.26 -29.64 -2.94
CA ALA A 417 36.19 -31.08 -2.72
C ALA A 417 35.75 -31.89 -3.96
N ILE A 418 35.30 -31.24 -5.04
CA ILE A 418 34.95 -31.85 -6.32
C ILE A 418 36.02 -31.47 -7.37
N LYS A 419 37.24 -31.96 -7.19
CA LYS A 419 38.21 -32.08 -8.29
C LYS A 419 38.49 -33.57 -8.52
N PRO A 420 38.13 -34.17 -9.67
CA PRO A 420 38.60 -35.49 -9.99
C PRO A 420 40.08 -35.42 -10.40
N ALA A 421 40.86 -36.35 -9.87
CA ALA A 421 42.20 -36.64 -10.35
C ALA A 421 42.13 -37.17 -11.79
N SER A 422 42.75 -36.45 -12.72
CA SER A 422 43.28 -37.07 -13.95
C SER A 422 44.44 -36.24 -14.49
N GLU A 423 45.66 -36.69 -14.19
CA GLU A 423 46.80 -36.46 -15.06
C GLU A 423 46.62 -37.33 -16.33
N ALA A 424 46.72 -36.72 -17.51
CA ALA A 424 47.43 -37.28 -18.66
C ALA A 424 47.45 -36.29 -19.86
N LYS A 425 48.62 -35.70 -20.08
CA LYS A 425 49.29 -35.36 -21.35
C LYS A 425 48.48 -34.84 -22.55
N ALA A 426 48.78 -33.61 -22.96
CA ALA A 426 49.10 -33.18 -24.34
C ALA A 426 49.73 -31.77 -24.27
N GLU A 427 51.06 -31.65 -24.38
CA GLU A 427 51.79 -31.18 -25.57
C GLU A 427 51.62 -29.69 -25.90
N GLU A 428 52.68 -28.92 -25.65
CA GLU A 428 52.88 -27.54 -26.13
C GLU A 428 52.96 -27.51 -27.67
N PRO A 429 52.61 -26.37 -28.31
CA PRO A 429 53.72 -25.52 -28.76
C PRO A 429 53.48 -23.99 -28.72
N ARG A 430 54.60 -23.31 -28.40
CA ARG A 430 55.11 -22.01 -28.94
C ARG A 430 54.32 -20.70 -28.76
N ALA A 431 54.95 -19.77 -28.05
CA ALA A 431 54.77 -18.31 -28.14
C ALA A 431 55.66 -17.69 -29.25
N PRO A 432 55.70 -16.35 -29.44
CA PRO A 432 54.62 -15.43 -29.82
C PRO A 432 55.00 -14.62 -31.09
N VAL A 433 54.05 -13.92 -31.72
CA VAL A 433 54.35 -12.87 -32.71
C VAL A 433 53.76 -11.54 -32.22
N GLN A 434 54.63 -10.54 -32.24
CA GLN A 434 54.43 -9.14 -31.88
C GLN A 434 53.52 -8.44 -32.90
N GLU A 435 52.66 -7.54 -32.44
CA GLU A 435 52.25 -6.40 -33.27
C GLU A 435 51.94 -5.17 -32.40
N GLU A 436 52.27 -4.02 -32.95
CA GLU A 436 52.66 -2.78 -32.30
C GLU A 436 51.49 -1.89 -31.82
N ALA A 437 51.81 -1.03 -30.85
CA ALA A 437 51.00 0.10 -30.40
C ALA A 437 50.95 1.24 -31.42
N PRO A 438 49.98 2.16 -31.28
CA PRO A 438 50.30 3.57 -31.48
C PRO A 438 50.00 4.47 -30.28
N GLN A 439 50.98 5.35 -30.08
CA GLN A 439 51.22 6.44 -29.14
C GLN A 439 50.07 7.43 -28.85
N GLU A 440 50.09 7.94 -27.62
CA GLU A 440 49.54 9.23 -27.18
C GLU A 440 50.19 10.44 -27.89
N PRO A 441 49.57 11.62 -27.81
CA PRO A 441 50.31 12.86 -27.59
C PRO A 441 49.92 13.52 -26.25
N ALA A 442 50.95 13.97 -25.53
CA ALA A 442 50.91 14.67 -24.26
C ALA A 442 50.90 16.22 -24.45
N PRO A 443 51.17 17.07 -23.43
CA PRO A 443 50.16 17.82 -22.67
C PRO A 443 50.31 19.34 -22.82
N SER A 444 49.32 20.12 -22.35
CA SER A 444 49.44 21.57 -22.20
C SER A 444 49.45 22.00 -20.74
N THR A 445 50.25 23.03 -20.50
CA THR A 445 50.85 23.47 -19.24
C THR A 445 50.01 24.53 -18.52
N SER A 446 50.10 24.58 -17.19
CA SER A 446 50.01 25.84 -16.41
C SER A 446 50.69 25.68 -15.04
N PRO A 447 51.37 26.72 -14.51
CA PRO A 447 52.37 26.56 -13.46
C PRO A 447 51.86 26.82 -12.04
N ALA A 448 52.61 26.27 -11.09
CA ALA A 448 52.45 26.39 -9.64
C ALA A 448 52.79 27.79 -9.09
N ARG A 449 52.18 28.15 -7.95
CA ARG A 449 52.82 29.05 -6.97
C ARG A 449 52.41 28.75 -5.53
N VAL A 450 53.43 28.45 -4.74
CA VAL A 450 53.50 28.30 -3.29
C VAL A 450 53.48 29.67 -2.61
N VAL A 451 52.77 29.84 -1.48
CA VAL A 451 53.17 30.77 -0.38
C VAL A 451 52.65 30.27 0.98
N ASN A 452 53.51 30.32 1.99
CA ASN A 452 53.30 29.96 3.41
C ASN A 452 53.07 31.25 4.28
N PRO A 453 52.79 31.14 5.61
CA PRO A 453 51.94 32.06 6.39
C PRO A 453 52.67 33.13 7.23
N SER A 454 51.94 34.14 7.72
CA SER A 454 52.18 34.97 8.94
C SER A 454 51.11 36.09 9.03
N ALA A 455 50.33 36.24 10.11
CA ALA A 455 50.58 36.87 11.43
C ALA A 455 50.23 38.38 11.50
N LEU A 456 49.53 38.77 12.58
CA LEU A 456 49.43 40.06 13.35
C LEU A 456 47.96 40.32 13.79
N ALA A 457 47.60 40.19 15.08
CA ALA A 457 47.69 41.20 16.18
C ALA A 457 46.84 42.46 15.89
N SER A 458 45.89 42.96 16.69
CA SER A 458 45.81 43.35 18.13
C SER A 458 44.36 43.87 18.37
N LYS A 459 43.74 44.02 19.56
CA LYS A 459 44.09 44.90 20.71
C LYS A 459 43.04 44.74 21.84
N LYS A 460 43.50 44.77 23.10
CA LYS A 460 42.76 44.92 24.38
C LYS A 460 42.39 46.39 24.67
N VAL A 461 41.47 46.64 25.62
CA VAL A 461 41.52 47.59 26.80
C VAL A 461 40.17 47.44 27.58
N SER A 462 40.11 46.80 28.77
CA SER A 462 40.12 47.29 30.19
C SER A 462 38.94 48.21 30.60
N ALA A 463 38.02 47.87 31.52
CA ALA A 463 38.07 47.63 32.98
C ALA A 463 37.81 48.89 33.85
N GLY A 464 36.90 48.77 34.84
CA GLY A 464 36.87 49.64 36.02
C GLY A 464 35.53 49.72 36.78
N GLY A 465 35.49 49.26 38.05
CA GLY A 465 34.70 49.91 39.12
C GLY A 465 33.71 49.08 39.97
N THR A 466 34.18 48.52 41.10
CA THR A 466 33.43 48.16 42.35
C THR A 466 33.32 49.40 43.28
N PRO A 467 32.54 49.44 44.41
CA PRO A 467 32.24 48.35 45.38
C PRO A 467 30.84 48.31 46.08
N GLU A 468 30.68 47.24 46.87
CA GLU A 468 29.59 46.76 47.75
C GLU A 468 29.37 47.64 49.04
N PRO A 469 28.36 47.41 49.95
CA PRO A 469 28.28 46.18 50.79
C PRO A 469 26.89 45.67 51.29
N ALA A 470 26.86 44.38 51.70
CA ALA A 470 26.34 43.85 52.98
C ALA A 470 25.05 42.98 53.07
N LYS A 471 25.31 41.71 53.45
CA LYS A 471 24.68 40.83 54.48
C LYS A 471 23.34 40.10 54.23
N ALA A 472 23.42 38.75 54.22
CA ALA A 472 22.80 37.86 55.22
C ALA A 472 23.27 36.40 55.03
N ALA A 473 23.48 35.66 56.13
CA ALA A 473 24.09 34.33 56.22
C ALA A 473 23.06 33.22 56.52
N VAL A 474 23.25 32.01 55.99
CA VAL A 474 22.56 30.73 56.34
C VAL A 474 23.55 29.55 56.07
N PRO A 475 23.58 28.45 56.87
CA PRO A 475 24.78 27.65 57.13
C PRO A 475 25.05 26.49 56.15
N ALA A 476 26.29 25.99 56.20
CA ALA A 476 26.83 24.92 55.37
C ALA A 476 26.22 23.53 55.68
N PRO A 477 25.98 22.68 54.67
CA PRO A 477 25.77 21.25 54.88
C PRO A 477 27.09 20.48 54.72
N GLU A 478 27.30 19.51 55.61
CA GLU A 478 28.45 18.61 55.66
C GLU A 478 28.59 17.80 54.36
N LYS A 479 29.84 17.71 53.87
CA LYS A 479 30.24 16.84 52.77
C LYS A 479 30.15 15.37 53.19
N ARG A 480 29.22 14.62 52.59
CA ARG A 480 29.41 13.20 52.26
C ARG A 480 28.92 12.95 50.84
N THR A 481 29.79 13.18 49.87
CA THR A 481 29.66 12.65 48.51
C THR A 481 30.85 11.74 48.26
N THR A 482 30.62 10.43 48.32
CA THR A 482 31.51 9.45 47.70
C THR A 482 31.46 9.66 46.18
N PRO A 483 32.60 9.66 45.47
CA PRO A 483 32.59 9.73 44.02
C PRO A 483 32.00 8.41 43.49
N VAL A 484 30.83 8.48 42.86
CA VAL A 484 30.28 7.33 42.12
C VAL A 484 31.15 7.17 40.88
N SER A 485 31.81 6.01 40.75
CA SER A 485 32.66 5.73 39.60
C SER A 485 31.81 5.50 38.34
N GLU A 486 32.32 5.84 37.15
CA GLU A 486 31.63 5.57 35.87
C GLU A 486 31.24 4.08 35.74
N ASN A 487 32.05 3.18 36.31
CA ASN A 487 31.77 1.75 36.38
C ASN A 487 30.50 1.41 37.21
N ASP A 488 30.19 2.17 38.25
CA ASP A 488 28.98 1.95 39.07
C ASP A 488 27.71 2.41 38.33
N ILE A 489 27.83 3.44 37.47
CA ILE A 489 26.74 3.91 36.61
C ILE A 489 26.48 2.90 35.49
N GLU A 490 27.53 2.39 34.84
CA GLU A 490 27.40 1.34 33.82
C GLU A 490 26.82 0.05 34.41
N LYS A 491 27.22 -0.34 35.61
CA LYS A 491 26.70 -1.52 36.29
C LYS A 491 25.24 -1.35 36.67
N ALA A 492 24.85 -0.19 37.19
CA ALA A 492 23.45 0.13 37.49
C ALA A 492 22.58 0.19 36.22
N HIS A 493 23.13 0.69 35.10
CA HIS A 493 22.46 0.69 33.81
C HIS A 493 22.26 -0.74 33.27
N ASN A 494 23.29 -1.58 33.32
CA ASN A 494 23.21 -2.98 32.88
C ASN A 494 22.29 -3.83 33.75
N ASP A 495 22.26 -3.58 35.07
CA ASP A 495 21.33 -4.23 36.00
C ASP A 495 19.87 -3.81 35.74
N ARG A 496 19.65 -2.55 35.34
CA ARG A 496 18.33 -2.06 34.96
C ARG A 496 17.87 -2.61 33.62
N VAL A 497 18.78 -2.76 32.65
CA VAL A 497 18.52 -3.38 31.33
C VAL A 497 18.21 -4.87 31.47
N SER A 498 18.93 -5.60 32.33
CA SER A 498 18.69 -7.03 32.57
C SER A 498 17.37 -7.28 33.28
N ARG A 499 17.01 -6.48 34.29
CA ARG A 499 15.66 -6.54 34.90
C ARG A 499 14.56 -6.22 33.90
N LEU A 500 14.78 -5.28 32.98
CA LEU A 500 13.82 -4.98 31.91
C LEU A 500 13.67 -6.18 30.96
N ARG A 501 14.77 -6.86 30.62
CA ARG A 501 14.76 -8.09 29.81
C ARG A 501 13.99 -9.21 30.51
N GLU A 502 14.22 -9.44 31.81
CA GLU A 502 13.46 -10.45 32.57
C GLU A 502 11.96 -10.14 32.63
N VAL A 503 11.57 -8.87 32.76
CA VAL A 503 10.15 -8.47 32.74
C VAL A 503 9.53 -8.68 31.36
N VAL A 504 10.24 -8.32 30.30
CA VAL A 504 9.80 -8.55 28.91
C VAL A 504 9.71 -10.04 28.58
N GLU A 505 10.67 -10.85 29.03
CA GLU A 505 10.66 -12.30 28.85
C GLU A 505 9.52 -12.97 29.63
N ARG A 506 9.25 -12.55 30.86
CA ARG A 506 8.08 -13.02 31.65
C ARG A 506 6.73 -12.64 31.03
N GLU A 507 6.61 -11.46 30.41
CA GLU A 507 5.39 -11.10 29.68
C GLU A 507 5.24 -11.87 28.35
N ALA A 508 6.36 -12.29 27.74
CA ALA A 508 6.37 -13.09 26.52
C ALA A 508 6.00 -14.58 26.76
N GLU A 509 6.24 -15.12 27.95
CA GLU A 509 5.95 -16.53 28.31
C GLU A 509 4.45 -16.92 28.24
N GLY A 510 3.53 -15.95 28.15
CA GLY A 510 2.09 -16.21 28.02
C GLY A 510 1.53 -16.20 26.58
N LYS A 511 2.33 -15.83 25.56
CA LYS A 511 1.87 -15.67 24.17
C LYS A 511 2.87 -16.31 23.22
N SER A 512 2.67 -17.59 22.89
CA SER A 512 3.42 -18.20 21.79
C SER A 512 3.15 -17.39 20.51
N PRO A 513 4.19 -16.88 19.83
CA PRO A 513 4.00 -16.13 18.58
C PRO A 513 3.31 -17.02 17.56
N ARG A 514 2.36 -16.45 16.80
CA ARG A 514 1.67 -17.16 15.72
C ARG A 514 2.68 -17.78 14.75
N LYS A 515 2.55 -19.09 14.52
CA LYS A 515 3.37 -19.79 13.53
C LYS A 515 2.86 -19.47 12.13
N ARG A 516 3.79 -19.11 11.23
CA ARG A 516 3.52 -18.93 9.80
C ARG A 516 3.04 -20.27 9.23
N LYS A 517 1.76 -20.33 8.85
CA LYS A 517 1.20 -21.46 8.11
C LYS A 517 1.62 -21.37 6.65
N SER A 518 1.82 -22.51 6.00
CA SER A 518 1.97 -22.52 4.54
C SER A 518 0.63 -22.13 3.89
N LEU A 519 0.68 -21.63 2.64
CA LEU A 519 -0.55 -21.41 1.87
C LEU A 519 -1.37 -22.70 1.77
N GLU A 520 -0.72 -23.85 1.58
CA GLU A 520 -1.32 -25.19 1.58
C GLU A 520 -2.01 -25.53 2.90
N GLU A 521 -1.41 -25.20 4.04
CA GLU A 521 -2.01 -25.38 5.36
C GLU A 521 -3.18 -24.40 5.59
N LEU A 522 -3.14 -23.19 5.04
CA LEU A 522 -4.29 -22.28 5.06
C LEU A 522 -5.42 -22.81 4.19
N PHE A 523 -5.10 -23.32 2.99
CA PHE A 523 -6.04 -23.98 2.10
C PHE A 523 -6.68 -25.21 2.78
N ALA A 524 -5.92 -25.97 3.56
CA ALA A 524 -6.39 -27.18 4.26
C ALA A 524 -7.11 -26.90 5.61
N ALA A 525 -6.67 -25.89 6.38
CA ALA A 525 -7.22 -25.55 7.70
C ALA A 525 -8.51 -24.72 7.61
N THR A 526 -8.77 -24.12 6.47
CA THR A 526 -10.06 -23.49 6.19
C THR A 526 -11.03 -24.58 5.72
N VAL A 527 -12.12 -24.79 6.45
CA VAL A 527 -13.18 -25.82 6.26
C VAL A 527 -13.20 -26.43 4.85
N PRO A 528 -13.10 -27.77 4.69
CA PRO A 528 -12.94 -28.43 3.40
C PRO A 528 -13.92 -27.92 2.35
N ASP A 529 -13.44 -27.78 1.11
CA ASP A 529 -14.27 -27.43 -0.04
C ASP A 529 -15.53 -28.33 -0.05
N PRO A 530 -16.75 -27.77 -0.08
CA PRO A 530 -17.98 -28.58 -0.14
C PRO A 530 -18.05 -29.46 -1.40
N ILE A 531 -17.18 -29.22 -2.37
CA ILE A 531 -17.04 -30.02 -3.60
C ILE A 531 -16.35 -31.36 -3.31
N MET A 532 -15.50 -31.46 -2.28
CA MET A 532 -14.77 -32.70 -1.96
C MET A 532 -15.67 -33.78 -1.32
N GLU A 533 -16.82 -33.42 -0.75
CA GLU A 533 -17.78 -34.41 -0.19
C GLU A 533 -18.74 -35.01 -1.24
N GLN A 534 -18.80 -34.46 -2.46
CA GLN A 534 -19.67 -34.99 -3.52
C GLN A 534 -18.96 -35.86 -4.56
N ALA A 535 -17.63 -35.97 -4.51
CA ALA A 535 -16.85 -36.85 -5.40
C ALA A 535 -16.70 -38.30 -4.86
N GLY A 536 -17.44 -38.65 -3.81
CA GLY A 536 -17.44 -39.97 -3.19
C GLY A 536 -18.84 -40.57 -3.07
N ARG A 537 -19.59 -40.66 -4.18
CA ARG A 537 -20.71 -41.59 -4.37
C ARG A 537 -20.81 -42.06 -5.81
#